data_AF-A0A1S1T1I9-F1
#
_entry.id   AF-A0A1S1T1I9-F1
#
_cell.length_a   1.000
_cell.length_b   1.000
_cell.length_c   1.000
_cell.angle_alpha   90.00
_cell.angle_beta   90.00
_cell.angle_gamma   90.00
#
_symmetry.space_group_name_H-M   'P 1'
#
loop_
_entity.id
_entity.type
_entity.pdbx_description
1 polymer ?
#
loop_
_entity_poly.entity_id
_entity_poly.type
_entity_poly.pdbx_seq_one_letter_code
_entity_poly.pdbx_strand_id
1 'polypeptide(L)'
;MNKARRKQIEIVKERIAALLAEAEEIRAEVESIRDDEQEYRDAMPDSLADGEKGEKADCAIEALDQVVNDLDSLIENDFESPLDTAAE
;
A
#
# COMPACT_ATOMS: atom_id res chain seq x y z
N MET A 1 1.84 -25.62 -23.20
CA MET A 1 2.44 -24.34 -23.67
C MET A 1 3.88 -24.45 -24.25
N ASN A 2 4.39 -23.50 -25.06
CA ASN A 2 5.80 -23.45 -25.52
C ASN A 2 6.76 -23.06 -24.36
N LYS A 3 7.94 -23.68 -24.28
CA LYS A 3 8.97 -23.45 -23.24
C LYS A 3 9.33 -21.97 -23.06
N ALA A 4 9.34 -21.17 -24.13
CA ALA A 4 9.61 -19.74 -24.07
C ALA A 4 8.53 -18.97 -23.29
N ARG A 5 7.25 -19.29 -23.52
CA ARG A 5 6.13 -18.68 -22.79
C ARG A 5 6.16 -19.03 -21.31
N ARG A 6 6.44 -20.29 -20.96
CA ARG A 6 6.56 -20.71 -19.54
C ARG A 6 7.62 -19.89 -18.82
N LYS A 7 8.79 -19.73 -19.44
CA LYS A 7 9.88 -18.91 -18.89
C LYS A 7 9.46 -17.45 -18.70
N GLN A 8 8.68 -16.88 -19.62
CA GLN A 8 8.21 -15.50 -19.48
C GLN A 8 7.22 -15.34 -18.32
N ILE A 9 6.36 -16.33 -18.08
CA ILE A 9 5.43 -16.31 -16.94
C ILE A 9 6.20 -16.35 -15.62
N GLU A 10 7.22 -17.20 -15.49
CA GLU A 10 8.06 -17.24 -14.29
C GLU A 10 8.76 -15.90 -14.02
N ILE A 11 9.28 -15.23 -15.05
CA ILE A 11 9.85 -13.88 -14.91
C ILE A 11 8.79 -12.88 -14.43
N VAL A 12 7.54 -12.99 -14.89
CA VAL A 12 6.45 -12.12 -14.42
C VAL A 12 6.13 -12.40 -12.95
N LYS A 13 6.08 -13.66 -12.53
CA LYS A 13 5.89 -14.03 -11.12
C LYS A 13 6.98 -13.44 -10.22
N GLU A 14 8.25 -13.58 -10.60
CA GLU A 14 9.38 -12.98 -9.86
C GLU A 14 9.23 -11.47 -9.72
N ARG A 15 8.81 -10.79 -10.80
CA ARG A 15 8.58 -9.33 -10.77
C ARG A 15 7.39 -8.93 -9.90
N ILE A 16 6.33 -9.72 -9.89
CA ILE A 16 5.18 -9.48 -9.02
C ILE A 16 5.58 -9.69 -7.56
N ALA A 17 6.29 -10.77 -7.23
CA ALA A 17 6.79 -11.01 -5.88
C ALA A 17 7.68 -9.85 -5.38
N ALA A 18 8.57 -9.32 -6.24
CA ALA A 18 9.39 -8.16 -5.91
C ALA A 18 8.54 -6.89 -5.70
N LEU A 19 7.52 -6.66 -6.54
CA LEU A 19 6.59 -5.55 -6.39
C LEU A 19 5.79 -5.64 -5.08
N LEU A 20 5.34 -6.84 -4.70
CA LEU A 20 4.59 -7.04 -3.45
C LEU A 20 5.46 -6.78 -2.23
N ALA A 21 6.72 -7.22 -2.24
CA ALA A 21 7.67 -6.89 -1.17
C ALA A 21 7.93 -5.38 -1.06
N GLU A 22 8.10 -4.69 -2.20
CA GLU A 22 8.24 -3.23 -2.21
C GLU A 22 6.95 -2.52 -1.74
N ALA A 23 5.78 -3.04 -2.10
CA ALA A 23 4.50 -2.52 -1.63
C ALA A 23 4.33 -2.68 -0.11
N GLU A 24 4.78 -3.80 0.47
CA GLU A 24 4.80 -4.00 1.93
C GLU A 24 5.71 -2.99 2.64
N GLU A 25 6.90 -2.73 2.10
CA GLU A 25 7.84 -1.73 2.63
C GLU A 25 7.22 -0.33 2.57
N ILE A 26 6.69 0.07 1.41
CA ILE A 26 6.02 1.38 1.24
C ILE A 26 4.82 1.50 2.17
N ARG A 27 4.01 0.45 2.32
CA ARG A 27 2.86 0.43 3.23
C ARG A 27 3.29 0.71 4.66
N ALA A 28 4.36 0.06 5.14
CA ALA A 28 4.89 0.30 6.49
C ALA A 28 5.41 1.73 6.66
N GLU A 29 6.05 2.32 5.63
CA GLU A 29 6.46 3.73 5.66
C GLU A 29 5.26 4.68 5.72
N VAL A 30 4.22 4.42 4.94
CA VAL A 30 2.98 5.22 4.95
C VAL A 30 2.26 5.12 6.29
N GLU A 31 2.16 3.93 6.87
CA GLU A 31 1.61 3.73 8.22
C GLU A 31 2.38 4.52 9.27
N SER A 32 3.72 4.50 9.22
CA SER A 32 4.55 5.29 10.13
C SER A 32 4.28 6.79 10.01
N ILE A 33 4.14 7.31 8.79
CA ILE A 33 3.83 8.74 8.57
C ILE A 33 2.41 9.06 9.06
N ARG A 34 1.44 8.15 8.86
CA ARG A 34 0.07 8.34 9.35
C ARG A 34 0.04 8.37 10.87
N ASP A 35 0.79 7.50 11.52
CA ASP A 35 0.90 7.46 12.98
C ASP A 35 1.51 8.78 13.52
N ASP A 36 2.57 9.28 12.88
CA ASP A 36 3.18 10.58 13.24
C ASP A 36 2.17 11.74 13.09
N GLU A 37 1.35 11.75 12.02
CA GLU A 37 0.32 12.78 11.81
C GLU A 37 -0.81 12.65 12.83
N GLN A 38 -1.20 11.43 13.20
CA GLN A 38 -2.18 11.17 14.25
C GLN A 38 -1.67 11.68 15.61
N GLU A 39 -0.41 11.43 15.95
CA GLU A 39 0.21 11.96 17.17
C GLU A 39 0.23 13.49 17.19
N TYR A 40 0.53 14.12 16.04
CA TYR A 40 0.48 15.57 15.90
C TYR A 40 -0.95 16.10 16.08
N ARG A 41 -1.95 15.42 15.51
CA ARG A 41 -3.37 15.76 15.64
C ARG A 41 -3.84 15.67 17.10
N ASP A 42 -3.46 14.60 17.78
CA ASP A 42 -3.86 14.31 19.15
C ASP A 42 -3.18 15.25 20.17
N ALA A 43 -1.96 15.70 19.87
CA ALA A 43 -1.23 16.68 20.69
C ALA A 43 -1.66 18.15 20.43
N MET A 44 -2.54 18.39 19.45
CA MET A 44 -2.94 19.73 19.04
C MET A 44 -3.84 20.41 20.10
N PRO A 45 -3.57 21.68 20.48
CA PRO A 45 -4.48 22.43 21.34
C PRO A 45 -5.85 22.64 20.69
N ASP A 46 -6.94 22.58 21.48
CA ASP A 46 -8.33 22.75 21.02
C ASP A 46 -8.54 23.93 20.06
N SER A 47 -7.90 25.07 20.35
CA SER A 47 -7.98 26.28 19.53
C SER A 47 -7.44 26.14 18.10
N LEU A 48 -6.54 25.19 17.87
CA LEU A 48 -5.99 24.86 16.54
C LEU A 48 -6.68 23.63 15.94
N ALA A 49 -7.13 22.72 16.79
CA ALA A 49 -7.82 21.49 16.46
C ALA A 49 -9.18 21.71 15.80
N ASP A 50 -9.91 22.74 16.22
CA ASP A 50 -11.20 23.13 15.63
C ASP A 50 -11.06 24.07 14.41
N GLY A 51 -9.81 24.39 14.03
CA GLY A 51 -9.52 25.30 12.92
C GLY A 51 -9.01 24.58 11.67
N GLU A 52 -8.63 25.38 10.68
CA GLU A 52 -8.09 24.92 9.39
C GLU A 52 -6.87 23.99 9.53
N LYS A 53 -6.13 24.08 10.64
CA LYS A 53 -5.00 23.19 10.91
C LYS A 53 -5.44 21.79 11.32
N GLY A 54 -6.47 21.67 12.15
CA GLY A 54 -7.04 20.37 12.52
C GLY A 54 -7.68 19.69 11.31
N GLU A 55 -8.47 20.43 10.54
CA GLU A 55 -9.08 19.91 9.30
C GLU A 55 -8.02 19.39 8.31
N LYS A 56 -6.90 20.09 8.15
CA LYS A 56 -5.80 19.64 7.27
C LYS A 56 -5.14 18.36 7.76
N ALA A 57 -4.92 18.23 9.07
CA ALA A 57 -4.36 17.03 9.66
C ALA A 57 -5.33 15.84 9.48
N ASP A 58 -6.63 16.05 9.72
CA ASP A 58 -7.67 15.04 9.50
C ASP A 58 -7.69 14.57 8.04
N CYS A 59 -7.68 15.51 7.07
CA CYS A 59 -7.60 15.17 5.65
C CYS A 59 -6.30 14.44 5.26
N ALA A 60 -5.16 14.79 5.89
CA ALA A 60 -3.90 14.12 5.64
C ALA A 60 -3.93 12.67 6.13
N ILE A 61 -4.45 12.43 7.33
CA ILE A 61 -4.65 11.10 7.91
C ILE A 61 -5.56 10.26 7.01
N GLU A 62 -6.72 10.79 6.61
CA GLU A 62 -7.66 10.11 5.72
C GLU A 62 -7.01 9.73 4.37
N ALA A 63 -6.19 10.62 3.80
CA ALA A 63 -5.50 10.36 2.55
C ALA A 63 -4.42 9.27 2.71
N LEU A 64 -3.69 9.25 3.82
CA LEU A 64 -2.69 8.22 4.12
C LEU A 64 -3.35 6.87 4.36
N ASP A 65 -4.45 6.82 5.11
CA ASP A 65 -5.24 5.60 5.32
C ASP A 65 -5.78 5.05 3.99
N GLN A 66 -6.21 5.91 3.06
CA GLN A 66 -6.62 5.45 1.73
C GLN A 66 -5.46 4.76 0.99
N VAL A 67 -4.25 5.32 1.06
CA VAL A 67 -3.06 4.71 0.44
C VAL A 67 -2.73 3.36 1.07
N VAL A 68 -2.81 3.24 2.41
CA VAL A 68 -2.61 1.95 3.11
C VAL A 68 -3.62 0.91 2.62
N ASN A 69 -4.91 1.27 2.53
CA ASN A 69 -5.96 0.37 2.03
C ASN A 69 -5.75 -0.06 0.58
N ASP A 70 -5.28 0.85 -0.27
CA ASP A 70 -4.97 0.55 -1.68
C ASP A 70 -3.79 -0.42 -1.80
N LEU A 71 -2.76 -0.24 -0.97
CA LEU A 71 -1.61 -1.14 -0.90
C LEU A 71 -1.98 -2.51 -0.32
N ASP A 72 -2.80 -2.56 0.74
CA ASP A 72 -3.34 -3.81 1.28
C ASP A 72 -4.11 -4.59 0.21
N SER A 73 -4.97 -3.91 -0.55
CA SER A 73 -5.71 -4.53 -1.65
C SER A 73 -4.80 -5.09 -2.75
N LEU A 74 -3.65 -4.46 -3.00
CA LEU A 74 -2.64 -4.93 -3.94
C LEU A 74 -1.91 -6.16 -3.39
N ILE A 75 -1.50 -6.13 -2.12
CA ILE A 75 -0.73 -7.19 -1.45
C ILE A 75 -1.56 -8.47 -1.29
N GLU A 76 -2.84 -8.34 -0.93
CA GLU A 76 -3.74 -9.48 -0.74
C GLU A 76 -4.20 -10.13 -2.05
N ASN A 77 -3.89 -9.53 -3.20
CA ASN A 77 -4.34 -10.04 -4.50
C ASN A 77 -3.61 -11.32 -4.90
N ASP A 78 -4.37 -12.37 -5.21
CA ASP A 78 -3.82 -13.64 -5.72
C ASP A 78 -3.48 -13.54 -7.22
N PHE A 79 -2.26 -13.09 -7.50
CA PHE A 79 -1.69 -13.10 -8.85
C PHE A 79 -1.11 -14.45 -9.26
N GLU A 80 -0.79 -15.33 -8.30
CA GLU A 80 -0.08 -16.58 -8.56
C GLU A 80 -0.99 -17.61 -9.25
N SER A 81 -2.21 -17.79 -8.75
CA SER A 81 -3.17 -18.76 -9.28
C SER A 81 -3.55 -18.56 -10.76
N PRO A 82 -3.86 -17.33 -11.24
CA PRO A 82 -4.06 -17.07 -12.66
C PRO A 82 -2.82 -17.33 -13.53
N LEU A 83 -1.62 -17.04 -13.01
CA LEU A 83 -0.36 -17.26 -13.72
C LEU A 83 0.01 -18.73 -13.80
N ASP A 84 -0.27 -19.52 -12.76
CA ASP A 84 -0.13 -20.97 -12.77
C ASP A 84 -1.04 -21.62 -13.81
N THR A 85 -2.30 -21.21 -13.85
CA THR A 85 -3.25 -21.67 -14.87
C THR A 85 -2.76 -21.32 -16.29
N ALA A 86 -2.19 -20.13 -16.47
CA ALA A 86 -1.62 -19.72 -17.75
C ALA A 86 -0.32 -20.47 -18.11
N ALA A 87 0.34 -21.12 -17.15
CA ALA A 87 1.61 -21.83 -17.34
C ALA A 87 1.45 -23.29 -17.82
N GLU A 88 0.26 -23.88 -17.72
CA GLU A 88 -0.08 -25.23 -18.20
C GLU A 88 -0.03 -25.33 -19.76
#